data_AF-A0A9D7HJZ9-F1
#
_entry.id   AF-A0A9D7HJZ9-F1
#
_cell.length_a   1.000
_cell.length_b   1.000
_cell.length_c   1.000
_cell.angle_alpha   90.00
_cell.angle_beta   90.00
_cell.angle_gamma   90.00
#
_symmetry.space_group_name_H-M   'P 1'
#
loop_
_entity.id
_entity.type
_entity.pdbx_description
1 polymer ?
#
loop_
_entity_poly.entity_id
_entity_poly.type
_entity_poly.pdbx_seq_one_letter_code
_entity_poly.pdbx_strand_id
1 'polypeptide(L)'
;MYPDDETPNTAEPTTPDEQPEQTADAQPEQPTESFSTDSLESGDTSSPIPHSPSPIEEGDAAENLAQLAAAIAALDRGHMQNGVRQYKEFFDHAKEVGALFKTLKPLPHADRERLWQEFSALCDDVRVQQNSEREEQKLASLELRGKLEAQLIELQQNSGNAKFADDFNALADKLKHIREAFTGTKDHPGPLVPKDREALWKLWKTTDDSVWAQRKAVREDNYAQGKEHMQSCSELAATGDPFDCHKKIKELRPWQRSAELSREQRDEIRKALDAAWEIAAARIEGERAERKKQYEQWTERTSGLVTEWEDKLVKMRDFRVRLEEQIARLNDMERNARTDEFANQVAGWREEKEAKLADVDSKIAQLAEKIDSVKKRLK
;
A
#
# COMPACT_ATOMS: atom_id res chain seq x y z
N MET A 1 14.05 4.05 14.35
CA MET A 1 14.79 3.58 15.54
C MET A 1 13.74 3.45 16.63
N TYR A 2 13.08 2.31 16.67
CA TYR A 2 12.07 1.98 17.67
C TYR A 2 12.63 0.79 18.44
N PRO A 3 12.60 0.78 19.78
CA PRO A 3 13.10 -0.34 20.52
C PRO A 3 12.06 -1.46 20.51
N ASP A 4 12.57 -2.66 20.24
CA ASP A 4 11.96 -3.94 20.58
C ASP A 4 11.69 -4.01 22.08
N ASP A 5 10.51 -4.49 22.45
CA ASP A 5 10.29 -5.04 23.78
C ASP A 5 9.27 -6.18 23.68
N GLU A 6 9.80 -7.40 23.59
CA GLU A 6 9.07 -8.64 23.85
C GLU A 6 9.24 -9.00 25.33
N THR A 7 8.14 -9.05 26.08
CA THR A 7 7.98 -10.03 27.16
C THR A 7 6.54 -10.55 27.19
N PRO A 8 6.32 -11.87 27.40
CA PRO A 8 4.99 -12.46 27.52
C PRO A 8 4.55 -12.44 28.99
N ASN A 9 3.41 -11.81 29.29
CA ASN A 9 2.79 -11.91 30.61
C ASN A 9 1.59 -12.86 30.54
N THR A 10 1.80 -14.05 31.09
CA THR A 10 0.77 -15.04 31.39
C THR A 10 -0.05 -14.55 32.59
N ALA A 11 -1.30 -14.16 32.36
CA ALA A 11 -2.24 -13.89 33.43
C ALA A 11 -3.54 -14.68 33.19
N GLU A 12 -3.92 -15.46 34.20
CA GLU A 12 -5.11 -16.28 34.31
C GLU A 12 -6.42 -15.46 34.21
N PRO A 13 -7.53 -16.08 33.76
CA PRO A 13 -8.81 -15.39 33.64
C PRO A 13 -9.49 -15.30 35.01
N THR A 14 -9.57 -14.09 35.57
CA THR A 14 -10.47 -13.81 36.69
C THR A 14 -11.82 -13.38 36.11
N THR A 15 -12.81 -14.27 36.23
CA THR A 15 -14.24 -13.97 36.03
C THR A 15 -14.70 -12.87 36.98
N PRO A 16 -15.37 -11.81 36.50
CA PRO A 16 -16.23 -10.99 37.34
C PRO A 16 -17.70 -11.38 37.17
N ASP A 17 -18.31 -11.61 38.32
CA ASP A 17 -19.74 -11.67 38.63
C ASP A 17 -20.64 -10.80 37.73
N GLU A 18 -21.68 -11.43 37.21
CA GLU A 18 -22.87 -10.80 36.66
C GLU A 18 -23.61 -10.02 37.77
N GLN A 19 -23.68 -8.70 37.63
CA GLN A 19 -24.76 -7.91 38.23
C GLN A 19 -25.67 -7.37 37.12
N PRO A 20 -27.00 -7.51 37.23
CA PRO A 20 -27.93 -6.97 36.26
C PRO A 20 -28.08 -5.46 36.45
N GLU A 21 -27.58 -4.67 35.49
CA GLU A 21 -27.92 -3.25 35.36
C GLU A 21 -29.39 -3.11 34.93
N GLN A 22 -30.26 -2.78 35.89
CA GLN A 22 -31.57 -2.22 35.63
C GLN A 22 -31.40 -0.81 35.04
N THR A 23 -31.65 -0.66 33.74
CA THR A 23 -31.83 0.64 33.10
C THR A 23 -33.15 1.25 33.57
N ALA A 24 -33.07 2.15 34.54
CA ALA A 24 -34.17 3.03 34.92
C ALA A 24 -34.36 4.10 33.83
N ASP A 25 -35.49 4.03 33.12
CA ASP A 25 -36.02 5.09 32.29
C ASP A 25 -36.30 6.32 33.17
N ALA A 26 -35.45 7.34 33.07
CA ALA A 26 -35.69 8.64 33.70
C ALA A 26 -36.60 9.47 32.80
N GLN A 27 -37.90 9.41 33.06
CA GLN A 27 -38.85 10.42 32.60
C GLN A 27 -38.47 11.79 33.18
N PRO A 28 -38.59 12.89 32.43
CA PRO A 28 -38.50 14.22 33.00
C PRO A 28 -39.76 14.48 33.84
N GLU A 29 -39.59 14.51 35.17
CA GLU A 29 -40.62 14.93 36.11
C GLU A 29 -41.11 16.34 35.74
N GLN A 30 -42.40 16.45 35.43
CA GLN A 30 -43.08 17.72 35.39
C GLN A 30 -43.31 18.19 36.83
N PRO A 31 -43.08 19.48 37.16
CA PRO A 31 -43.47 20.00 38.45
C PRO A 31 -45.00 20.14 38.47
N THR A 32 -45.68 19.20 39.12
CA THR A 32 -47.08 19.34 39.52
C THR A 32 -47.14 20.24 40.76
N GLU A 33 -47.20 21.55 40.56
CA GLU A 33 -47.67 22.45 41.61
C GLU A 33 -49.20 22.32 41.74
N SER A 34 -49.60 21.50 42.70
CA SER A 34 -50.96 21.44 43.23
C SER A 34 -51.27 22.74 43.98
N PHE A 35 -52.00 23.67 43.34
CA PHE A 35 -52.60 24.80 44.04
C PHE A 35 -53.82 24.30 44.81
N SER A 36 -53.64 24.12 46.13
CA SER A 36 -54.73 23.97 47.09
C SER A 36 -55.61 25.21 47.07
N THR A 37 -56.86 25.03 46.65
CA THR A 37 -57.95 25.92 46.99
C THR A 37 -58.30 25.67 48.46
N ASP A 38 -57.89 26.58 49.35
CA ASP A 38 -58.49 26.68 50.66
C ASP A 38 -59.22 28.02 50.79
N SER A 39 -60.45 27.90 51.28
CA SER A 39 -61.52 28.88 51.30
C SER A 39 -61.60 29.51 52.68
N LEU A 40 -61.95 30.81 52.69
CA LEU A 40 -62.60 31.55 53.79
C LEU A 40 -61.72 31.71 55.05
N GLU A 41 -61.63 32.86 55.72
CA GLU A 41 -62.71 33.76 56.07
C GLU A 41 -62.14 35.04 56.71
N SER A 42 -62.85 36.16 56.52
CA SER A 42 -62.98 37.32 57.41
C SER A 42 -61.73 38.15 57.78
N GLY A 43 -61.73 39.43 57.37
CA GLY A 43 -60.80 40.41 57.89
C GLY A 43 -60.90 41.81 57.26
N ASP A 44 -61.91 42.56 57.68
CA ASP A 44 -61.87 44.01 57.89
C ASP A 44 -61.68 44.95 56.68
N THR A 45 -62.81 45.52 56.25
CA THR A 45 -62.90 46.64 55.33
C THR A 45 -62.42 47.94 56.00
N SER A 46 -61.12 48.23 55.89
CA SER A 46 -60.60 49.59 56.08
C SER A 46 -60.11 50.10 54.73
N SER A 47 -60.92 50.92 54.06
CA SER A 47 -60.54 51.60 52.81
C SER A 47 -59.34 52.50 53.06
N PRO A 48 -58.16 52.21 52.50
CA PRO A 48 -57.02 53.11 52.57
C PRO A 48 -57.30 54.29 51.64
N ILE A 49 -57.16 55.48 52.18
CA ILE A 49 -57.17 56.74 51.44
C ILE A 49 -56.20 56.61 50.25
N PRO A 50 -56.60 56.94 49.02
CA PRO A 50 -55.69 56.94 47.87
C PRO A 50 -54.62 57.99 48.11
N HIS A 51 -53.46 57.56 48.62
CA HIS A 51 -52.25 58.35 48.57
C HIS A 51 -51.93 58.54 47.10
N SER A 52 -52.26 59.72 46.56
CA SER A 52 -51.69 60.16 45.30
C SER A 52 -50.17 60.03 45.41
N PRO A 53 -49.52 59.25 44.54
CA PRO A 53 -48.08 59.07 44.57
C PRO A 53 -47.42 60.44 44.54
N SER A 54 -46.41 60.63 45.39
CA SER A 54 -45.67 61.89 45.39
C SER A 54 -44.95 62.02 44.03
N PRO A 55 -44.89 63.21 43.41
CA PRO A 55 -44.29 63.43 42.08
C PRO A 55 -42.85 62.94 41.91
N ILE A 56 -42.14 62.68 43.03
CA ILE A 56 -40.77 62.15 43.05
C ILE A 56 -40.74 60.64 42.77
N GLU A 57 -41.75 59.88 43.23
CA GLU A 57 -41.82 58.41 43.04
C GLU A 57 -42.21 58.02 41.60
N GLU A 58 -42.90 58.92 40.88
CA GLU A 58 -43.26 58.71 39.47
C GLU A 58 -42.05 58.80 38.53
N GLY A 59 -41.07 59.66 38.87
CA GLY A 59 -39.82 59.79 38.10
C GLY A 59 -38.96 58.53 38.16
N ASP A 60 -38.73 58.02 39.38
CA ASP A 60 -37.92 56.82 39.62
C ASP A 60 -38.58 55.57 39.00
N ALA A 61 -39.91 55.48 39.04
CA ALA A 61 -40.65 54.38 38.42
C ALA A 61 -40.49 54.34 36.89
N ALA A 62 -40.54 55.49 36.23
CA ALA A 62 -40.37 55.59 34.78
C ALA A 62 -38.93 55.26 34.35
N GLU A 63 -37.92 55.71 35.10
CA GLU A 63 -36.52 55.38 34.85
C GLU A 63 -36.25 53.88 35.04
N ASN A 64 -36.77 53.29 36.13
CA ASN A 64 -36.67 51.85 36.38
C ASN A 64 -37.33 51.02 35.26
N LEU A 65 -38.49 51.44 34.76
CA LEU A 65 -39.17 50.81 33.62
C LEU A 65 -38.33 50.90 32.35
N ALA A 66 -37.78 52.08 32.05
CA ALA A 66 -36.93 52.28 30.88
C ALA A 66 -35.66 51.43 30.96
N GLN A 67 -35.05 51.32 32.14
CA GLN A 67 -33.88 50.47 32.38
C GLN A 67 -34.21 48.99 32.13
N LEU A 68 -35.34 48.50 32.65
CA LEU A 68 -35.77 47.12 32.49
C LEU A 68 -36.09 46.79 31.02
N ALA A 69 -36.83 47.67 30.35
CA ALA A 69 -37.14 47.54 28.92
C ALA A 69 -35.87 47.55 28.07
N ALA A 70 -34.90 48.43 28.38
CA ALA A 70 -33.62 48.49 27.70
C ALA A 70 -32.81 47.20 27.91
N ALA A 71 -32.84 46.63 29.12
CA ALA A 71 -32.16 45.37 29.43
C ALA A 71 -32.77 44.18 28.67
N ILE A 72 -34.10 44.08 28.60
CA ILE A 72 -34.80 43.06 27.79
C ILE A 72 -34.46 43.22 26.31
N ALA A 73 -34.48 44.45 25.79
CA ALA A 73 -34.12 44.73 24.40
C ALA A 73 -32.64 44.43 24.09
N ALA A 74 -31.75 44.59 25.07
CA ALA A 74 -30.33 44.21 24.96
C ALA A 74 -30.16 42.68 25.00
N LEU A 75 -30.96 41.96 25.80
CA LEU A 75 -30.96 40.51 25.85
C LEU A 75 -31.42 39.88 24.52
N ASP A 76 -32.45 40.45 23.90
CA ASP A 76 -32.99 39.99 22.61
C ASP A 76 -31.95 40.10 21.47
N ARG A 77 -31.36 41.30 21.32
CA ARG A 77 -30.37 41.58 20.27
C ARG A 77 -28.96 41.07 20.56
N GLY A 78 -28.67 40.78 21.83
CA GLY A 78 -27.35 40.38 22.30
C GLY A 78 -27.01 38.91 22.03
N HIS A 79 -25.79 38.52 22.42
CA HIS A 79 -25.35 37.11 22.47
C HIS A 79 -25.36 36.37 21.14
N MET A 80 -25.21 37.09 20.02
CA MET A 80 -25.02 36.50 18.70
C MET A 80 -23.54 36.62 18.32
N GLN A 81 -22.86 35.50 18.08
CA GLN A 81 -21.49 35.47 17.58
C GLN A 81 -21.44 34.73 16.26
N ASN A 82 -21.01 35.39 15.19
CA ASN A 82 -20.98 34.84 13.83
C ASN A 82 -22.33 34.29 13.35
N GLY A 83 -23.43 34.89 13.80
CA GLY A 83 -24.79 34.43 13.46
C GLY A 83 -25.30 33.25 14.30
N VAL A 84 -24.52 32.77 15.27
CA VAL A 84 -24.92 31.70 16.20
C VAL A 84 -25.21 32.28 17.58
N ARG A 85 -26.34 31.90 18.17
CA ARG A 85 -26.75 32.35 19.52
C ARG A 85 -25.90 31.65 20.59
N GLN A 86 -25.27 32.44 21.45
CA GLN A 86 -24.51 31.98 22.60
C GLN A 86 -25.46 31.68 23.77
N TYR A 87 -26.10 30.51 23.74
CA TYR A 87 -27.16 30.15 24.70
C TYR A 87 -26.75 30.30 26.16
N LYS A 88 -25.50 29.95 26.51
CA LYS A 88 -25.03 30.08 27.89
C LYS A 88 -25.01 31.54 28.35
N GLU A 89 -24.41 32.41 27.56
CA GLU A 89 -24.30 33.85 27.85
C GLU A 89 -25.68 34.51 27.86
N PHE A 90 -26.56 34.10 26.93
CA PHE A 90 -27.95 34.52 26.92
C PHE A 90 -28.66 34.18 28.23
N PHE A 91 -28.60 32.92 28.69
CA PHE A 91 -29.30 32.52 29.92
C PHE A 91 -28.66 33.11 31.19
N ASP A 92 -27.36 33.41 31.18
CA ASP A 92 -26.72 34.14 32.27
C ASP A 92 -27.19 35.61 32.31
N HIS A 93 -27.26 36.30 31.18
CA HIS A 93 -27.84 37.65 31.09
C HIS A 93 -29.36 37.64 31.42
N ALA A 94 -30.10 36.61 31.02
CA ALA A 94 -31.50 36.46 31.39
C ALA A 94 -31.71 36.36 32.91
N LYS A 95 -30.80 35.69 33.64
CA LYS A 95 -30.84 35.64 35.11
C LYS A 95 -30.61 37.03 35.72
N GLU A 96 -29.71 37.84 35.14
CA GLU A 96 -29.47 39.21 35.58
C GLU A 96 -30.69 40.10 35.37
N VAL A 97 -31.32 40.01 34.20
CA VAL A 97 -32.60 40.71 33.92
C VAL A 97 -33.68 40.27 34.92
N GLY A 98 -33.80 38.97 35.19
CA GLY A 98 -34.71 38.45 36.21
C GLY A 98 -34.41 38.96 37.64
N ALA A 99 -33.15 39.29 37.95
CA ALA A 99 -32.79 39.93 39.20
C ALA A 99 -33.20 41.41 39.25
N LEU A 100 -33.11 42.15 38.13
CA LEU A 100 -33.56 43.54 38.05
C LEU A 100 -35.06 43.71 38.37
N PHE A 101 -35.91 42.76 37.96
CA PHE A 101 -37.33 42.72 38.34
C PHE A 101 -37.57 42.64 39.86
N LYS A 102 -36.56 42.25 40.65
CA LYS A 102 -36.65 42.14 42.12
C LYS A 102 -36.06 43.37 42.82
N THR A 103 -35.00 43.95 42.26
CA THR A 103 -34.26 45.05 42.87
C THR A 103 -34.82 46.43 42.54
N LEU A 104 -35.31 46.63 41.31
CA LEU A 104 -35.86 47.91 40.88
C LEU A 104 -37.29 48.08 41.42
N LYS A 105 -37.45 48.99 42.38
CA LYS A 105 -38.72 49.40 42.96
C LYS A 105 -38.67 50.93 43.18
N PRO A 106 -39.78 51.66 43.00
CA PRO A 106 -41.12 51.21 42.63
C PRO A 106 -41.30 50.90 41.13
N LEU A 107 -42.22 50.00 40.79
CA LEU A 107 -42.64 49.68 39.42
C LEU A 107 -44.18 49.56 39.37
N PRO A 108 -44.88 50.23 38.44
CA PRO A 108 -46.31 50.04 38.23
C PRO A 108 -46.62 48.57 37.89
N HIS A 109 -47.61 47.99 38.58
CA HIS A 109 -47.92 46.57 38.43
C HIS A 109 -48.22 46.17 36.98
N ALA A 110 -49.00 46.97 36.26
CA ALA A 110 -49.40 46.67 34.89
C ALA A 110 -48.22 46.62 33.92
N ASP A 111 -47.30 47.61 33.98
CA ASP A 111 -46.12 47.63 33.12
C ASP A 111 -45.12 46.55 33.48
N ARG A 112 -44.97 46.25 34.78
CA ARG A 112 -44.14 45.15 35.26
C ARG A 112 -44.62 43.82 34.72
N GLU A 113 -45.92 43.56 34.77
CA GLU A 113 -46.53 42.32 34.25
C GLU A 113 -46.32 42.22 32.73
N ARG A 114 -46.53 43.31 31.98
CA ARG A 114 -46.27 43.34 30.54
C ARG A 114 -44.81 43.01 30.21
N LEU A 115 -43.86 43.68 30.84
CA LEU A 115 -42.43 43.44 30.60
C LEU A 115 -42.01 42.03 31.04
N TRP A 116 -42.62 41.49 32.09
CA TRP A 116 -42.37 40.12 32.53
C TRP A 116 -42.85 39.09 31.50
N GLN A 117 -44.02 39.32 30.90
CA GLN A 117 -44.54 38.49 29.81
C GLN A 117 -43.64 38.55 28.57
N GLU A 118 -43.18 39.74 28.17
CA GLU A 118 -42.22 39.91 27.07
C GLU A 118 -40.90 39.16 27.33
N PHE A 119 -40.33 39.32 28.54
CA PHE A 119 -39.12 38.62 28.96
C PHE A 119 -39.29 37.10 28.98
N SER A 120 -40.41 36.60 29.51
CA SER A 120 -40.69 35.16 29.59
C SER A 120 -40.87 34.54 28.20
N ALA A 121 -41.63 35.22 27.33
CA ALA A 121 -41.80 34.79 25.94
C ALA A 121 -40.46 34.70 25.20
N LEU A 122 -39.59 35.70 25.36
CA LEU A 122 -38.24 35.69 24.78
C LEU A 122 -37.41 34.50 25.29
N CYS A 123 -37.47 34.20 26.59
CA CYS A 123 -36.75 33.05 27.17
C CYS A 123 -37.28 31.71 26.66
N ASP A 124 -38.59 31.59 26.47
CA ASP A 124 -39.24 30.39 25.95
C ASP A 124 -38.91 30.18 24.48
N ASP A 125 -38.94 31.24 23.67
CA ASP A 125 -38.55 31.20 22.25
C ASP A 125 -37.10 30.74 22.10
N VAL A 126 -36.18 31.30 22.89
CA VAL A 126 -34.76 30.89 22.86
C VAL A 126 -34.58 29.45 23.36
N ARG A 127 -35.38 28.99 24.31
CA ARG A 127 -35.35 27.58 24.77
C ARG A 127 -35.85 26.64 23.68
N VAL A 128 -36.92 26.99 22.96
CA VAL A 128 -37.42 26.24 21.81
C VAL A 128 -36.37 26.19 20.70
N GLN A 129 -35.74 27.33 20.39
CA GLN A 129 -34.66 27.41 19.42
C GLN A 129 -33.47 26.51 19.81
N GLN A 130 -33.01 26.58 21.07
CA GLN A 130 -31.92 25.75 21.57
C GLN A 130 -32.23 24.25 21.46
N ASN A 131 -33.47 23.87 21.78
CA ASN A 131 -33.90 22.48 21.67
C ASN A 131 -33.98 22.04 20.21
N SER A 132 -34.49 22.87 19.31
CA SER A 132 -34.53 22.59 17.86
C SER A 132 -33.12 22.36 17.31
N GLU A 133 -32.18 23.27 17.58
CA GLU A 133 -30.79 23.14 17.12
C GLU A 133 -30.10 21.91 17.71
N ARG A 134 -30.41 21.54 18.96
CA ARG A 134 -29.90 20.31 19.58
C ARG A 134 -30.45 19.05 18.90
N GLU A 135 -31.73 19.01 18.56
CA GLU A 135 -32.33 17.89 17.85
C GLU A 135 -31.81 17.79 16.41
N GLU A 136 -31.64 18.93 15.72
CA GLU A 136 -30.99 18.98 14.40
C GLU A 136 -29.54 18.46 14.47
N GLN A 137 -28.78 18.84 15.50
CA GLN A 137 -27.44 18.32 15.72
C GLN A 137 -27.44 16.80 15.98
N LYS A 138 -28.40 16.28 16.74
CA LYS A 138 -28.55 14.84 16.97
C LYS A 138 -28.86 14.10 15.67
N LEU A 139 -29.77 14.63 14.85
CA LEU A 139 -30.12 14.02 13.56
C LEU A 139 -28.91 14.03 12.62
N ALA A 140 -28.19 15.15 12.51
CA ALA A 140 -26.97 15.27 11.73
C ALA A 140 -25.86 14.32 12.23
N SER A 141 -25.73 14.15 13.55
CA SER A 141 -24.81 13.19 14.18
C SER A 141 -25.16 11.76 13.78
N LEU A 142 -26.45 11.40 13.82
CA LEU A 142 -26.94 10.08 13.44
C LEU A 142 -26.69 9.79 11.95
N GLU A 143 -26.94 10.74 11.07
CA GLU A 143 -26.68 10.60 9.63
C GLU A 143 -25.19 10.43 9.34
N LEU A 144 -24.34 11.28 9.93
CA LEU A 144 -22.89 11.18 9.79
C LEU A 144 -22.39 9.84 10.31
N ARG A 145 -22.92 9.39 11.46
CA ARG A 145 -22.61 8.08 12.03
C ARG A 145 -22.96 6.96 11.06
N GLY A 146 -24.17 6.94 10.50
CA GLY A 146 -24.56 5.92 9.54
C GLY A 146 -23.64 5.86 8.31
N LYS A 147 -23.20 7.02 7.80
CA LYS A 147 -22.23 7.10 6.70
C LYS A 147 -20.86 6.51 7.08
N LEU A 148 -20.32 6.88 8.24
CA LEU A 148 -19.02 6.40 8.71
C LEU A 148 -19.06 4.90 9.06
N GLU A 149 -20.14 4.41 9.66
CA GLU A 149 -20.35 2.98 9.92
C GLU A 149 -20.35 2.18 8.60
N ALA A 150 -21.06 2.65 7.58
CA ALA A 150 -21.08 2.00 6.27
C ALA A 150 -19.67 1.94 5.64
N GLN A 151 -18.89 3.02 5.74
CA GLN A 151 -17.51 3.04 5.26
C GLN A 151 -16.60 2.08 6.04
N LEU A 152 -16.77 1.96 7.37
CA LEU A 152 -16.01 1.03 8.19
C LEU A 152 -16.33 -0.44 7.84
N ILE A 153 -17.60 -0.75 7.59
CA ILE A 153 -18.03 -2.08 7.15
C ILE A 153 -17.43 -2.40 5.77
N GLU A 154 -17.46 -1.45 4.83
CA GLU A 154 -16.85 -1.63 3.50
C GLU A 154 -15.33 -1.86 3.61
N LEU A 155 -14.64 -1.10 4.47
CA LEU A 155 -13.21 -1.29 4.73
C LEU A 155 -12.90 -2.67 5.29
N GLN A 156 -13.73 -3.16 6.21
CA GLN A 156 -13.57 -4.50 6.79
C GLN A 156 -13.75 -5.60 5.73
N GLN A 157 -14.66 -5.42 4.77
CA GLN A 157 -14.82 -6.37 3.65
C GLN A 157 -13.64 -6.29 2.68
N ASN A 158 -13.19 -5.09 2.36
CA ASN A 158 -12.08 -4.86 1.43
C ASN A 158 -10.74 -5.36 1.99
N SER A 159 -10.55 -5.33 3.32
CA SER A 159 -9.33 -5.82 3.96
C SER A 159 -9.11 -7.32 3.70
N GLY A 160 -10.17 -8.12 3.64
CA GLY A 160 -10.10 -9.54 3.30
C GLY A 160 -9.58 -9.84 1.89
N ASN A 161 -9.65 -8.87 0.97
CA ASN A 161 -9.20 -9.00 -0.42
C ASN A 161 -7.81 -8.39 -0.67
N ALA A 162 -7.27 -7.64 0.29
CA ALA A 162 -5.98 -6.97 0.15
C ALA A 162 -4.83 -7.98 0.12
N LYS A 163 -3.94 -7.86 -0.88
CA LYS A 163 -2.79 -8.77 -1.06
C LYS A 163 -1.46 -8.03 -1.15
N PHE A 164 -1.49 -6.77 -1.57
CA PHE A 164 -0.30 -5.97 -1.83
C PHE A 164 -0.15 -4.83 -0.84
N ALA A 165 1.06 -4.28 -0.75
CA ALA A 165 1.36 -3.18 0.15
C ALA A 165 0.49 -1.94 -0.13
N ASP A 166 0.23 -1.66 -1.41
CA ASP A 166 -0.57 -0.51 -1.84
C ASP A 166 -2.04 -0.63 -1.37
N ASP A 167 -2.60 -1.84 -1.35
CA ASP A 167 -3.95 -2.08 -0.86
C ASP A 167 -4.07 -1.68 0.63
N PHE A 168 -3.11 -2.13 1.45
CA PHE A 168 -3.09 -1.83 2.88
C PHE A 168 -2.80 -0.35 3.17
N ASN A 169 -1.96 0.30 2.37
CA ASN A 169 -1.73 1.74 2.49
C ASN A 169 -3.01 2.53 2.19
N ALA A 170 -3.75 2.16 1.14
CA ALA A 170 -5.03 2.78 0.80
C ALA A 170 -6.09 2.57 1.90
N LEU A 171 -6.14 1.38 2.53
CA LEU A 171 -7.01 1.11 3.67
C LEU A 171 -6.65 1.98 4.89
N ALA A 172 -5.35 2.11 5.20
CA ALA A 172 -4.86 2.94 6.30
C ALA A 172 -5.19 4.42 6.11
N ASP A 173 -5.04 4.94 4.89
CA ASP A 173 -5.39 6.32 4.55
C ASP A 173 -6.90 6.56 4.72
N LYS A 174 -7.74 5.62 4.28
CA LYS A 174 -9.20 5.70 4.50
C LYS A 174 -9.56 5.66 5.99
N LEU A 175 -8.94 4.80 6.79
CA LEU A 175 -9.14 4.76 8.24
C LEU A 175 -8.75 6.08 8.92
N LYS A 176 -7.65 6.69 8.46
CA LYS A 176 -7.21 8.01 8.95
C LYS A 176 -8.25 9.08 8.62
N HIS A 177 -8.77 9.11 7.39
CA HIS A 177 -9.81 10.07 7.01
C HIS A 177 -11.11 9.90 7.79
N ILE A 178 -11.55 8.66 8.05
CA ILE A 178 -12.71 8.39 8.90
C ILE A 178 -12.48 8.92 10.32
N ARG A 179 -11.28 8.71 10.87
CA ARG A 179 -10.92 9.22 12.20
C ARG A 179 -10.93 10.75 12.26
N GLU A 180 -10.41 11.42 11.24
CA GLU A 180 -10.44 12.89 11.12
C GLU A 180 -11.89 13.41 11.08
N ALA A 181 -12.78 12.71 10.38
CA ALA A 181 -14.20 13.06 10.28
C ALA A 181 -14.95 13.03 11.63
N PHE A 182 -14.42 12.39 12.67
CA PHE A 182 -15.04 12.39 14.00
C PHE A 182 -15.10 13.79 14.63
N THR A 183 -14.21 14.68 14.19
CA THR A 183 -14.11 16.06 14.70
C THR A 183 -14.99 17.05 13.94
N GLY A 184 -15.72 16.59 12.93
CA GLY A 184 -16.50 17.42 12.00
C GLY A 184 -15.84 17.48 10.62
N THR A 185 -16.66 17.67 9.59
CA THR A 185 -16.20 17.83 8.20
C THR A 185 -16.72 19.14 7.63
N LYS A 186 -16.24 19.54 6.45
CA LYS A 186 -16.79 20.72 5.75
C LYS A 186 -18.28 20.57 5.44
N ASP A 187 -18.72 19.35 5.16
CA ASP A 187 -20.10 19.02 4.80
C ASP A 187 -21.00 18.80 6.03
N HIS A 188 -20.39 18.52 7.18
CA HIS A 188 -21.06 18.35 8.47
C HIS A 188 -20.30 19.14 9.55
N PRO A 189 -20.60 20.45 9.71
CA PRO A 189 -19.84 21.34 10.58
C PRO A 189 -20.02 21.09 12.08
N GLY A 190 -20.88 20.14 12.47
CA GLY A 190 -21.10 19.76 13.86
C GLY A 190 -20.27 18.54 14.28
N PRO A 191 -19.63 18.55 15.46
CA PRO A 191 -19.04 17.35 16.03
C PRO A 191 -20.13 16.33 16.37
N LEU A 192 -19.79 15.04 16.26
CA LEU A 192 -20.64 13.94 16.70
C LEU A 192 -21.03 14.10 18.18
N VAL A 193 -22.26 13.72 18.52
CA VAL A 193 -22.71 13.62 19.90
C VAL A 193 -21.80 12.59 20.62
N PRO A 194 -21.42 12.81 21.90
CA PRO A 194 -20.46 11.95 22.60
C PRO A 194 -20.76 10.45 22.53
N LYS A 195 -22.05 10.09 22.62
CA LYS A 195 -22.52 8.70 22.52
C LYS A 195 -22.22 8.06 21.15
N ASP A 196 -22.47 8.79 20.07
CA ASP A 196 -22.19 8.30 18.71
C ASP A 196 -20.70 8.23 18.42
N ARG A 197 -19.94 9.21 18.92
CA ARG A 197 -18.48 9.21 18.83
C ARG A 197 -17.87 7.99 19.52
N GLU A 198 -18.34 7.62 20.70
CA GLU A 198 -17.86 6.43 21.41
C GLU A 198 -18.18 5.14 20.64
N ALA A 199 -19.40 5.02 20.12
CA ALA A 199 -19.81 3.86 19.31
C ALA A 199 -18.94 3.71 18.06
N LEU A 200 -18.76 4.81 17.31
CA LEU A 200 -17.89 4.84 16.13
C LEU A 200 -16.42 4.57 16.47
N TRP A 201 -15.93 5.06 17.60
CA TRP A 201 -14.57 4.80 18.04
C TRP A 201 -14.33 3.32 18.32
N LYS A 202 -15.27 2.64 18.98
CA LYS A 202 -15.22 1.20 19.21
C LYS A 202 -15.21 0.44 17.87
N LEU A 203 -16.09 0.81 16.94
CA LEU A 203 -16.15 0.17 15.63
C LEU A 203 -14.86 0.41 14.83
N TRP A 204 -14.39 1.65 14.77
CA TRP A 204 -13.15 2.03 14.09
C TRP A 204 -11.96 1.24 14.62
N LYS A 205 -11.83 1.10 15.94
CA LYS A 205 -10.73 0.35 16.56
C LYS A 205 -10.78 -1.13 16.18
N THR A 206 -11.96 -1.75 16.23
CA THR A 206 -12.14 -3.14 15.80
C THR A 206 -11.79 -3.31 14.32
N THR A 207 -12.17 -2.37 13.46
CA THR A 207 -11.81 -2.38 12.03
C THR A 207 -10.30 -2.22 11.83
N ASP A 208 -9.66 -1.27 12.52
CA ASP A 208 -8.20 -1.05 12.47
C ASP A 208 -7.43 -2.31 12.91
N ASP A 209 -7.79 -2.89 14.05
CA ASP A 209 -7.21 -4.13 14.56
C ASP A 209 -7.37 -5.28 13.55
N SER A 210 -8.54 -5.39 12.91
CA SER A 210 -8.79 -6.39 11.86
C SER A 210 -7.94 -6.17 10.61
N VAL A 211 -7.80 -4.93 10.12
CA VAL A 211 -6.94 -4.58 8.98
C VAL A 211 -5.48 -4.91 9.30
N TRP A 212 -5.02 -4.59 10.51
CA TRP A 212 -3.65 -4.91 10.95
C TRP A 212 -3.40 -6.40 11.08
N ALA A 213 -4.34 -7.15 11.65
CA ALA A 213 -4.25 -8.61 11.73
C ALA A 213 -4.16 -9.24 10.34
N GLN A 214 -5.00 -8.79 9.41
CA GLN A 214 -4.98 -9.26 8.02
C GLN A 214 -3.68 -8.90 7.31
N ARG A 215 -3.17 -7.68 7.49
CA ARG A 215 -1.87 -7.25 6.97
C ARG A 215 -0.74 -8.12 7.47
N LYS A 216 -0.76 -8.48 8.76
CA LYS A 216 0.23 -9.38 9.36
C LYS A 216 0.15 -10.78 8.74
N ALA A 217 -1.05 -11.34 8.60
CA ALA A 217 -1.25 -12.66 7.99
C ALA A 217 -0.76 -12.71 6.54
N VAL A 218 -1.11 -11.71 5.71
CA VAL A 218 -0.64 -11.61 4.32
C VAL A 218 0.88 -11.48 4.26
N ARG A 219 1.48 -10.72 5.18
CA ARG A 219 2.93 -10.58 5.26
C ARG A 219 3.62 -11.91 5.56
N GLU A 220 3.08 -12.68 6.50
CA GLU A 220 3.60 -14.01 6.86
C GLU A 220 3.48 -15.00 5.69
N ASP A 221 2.34 -15.02 5.01
CA ASP A 221 2.11 -15.86 3.82
C ASP A 221 3.05 -15.48 2.66
N ASN A 222 3.17 -14.19 2.34
CA ASN A 222 4.10 -13.70 1.33
C ASN A 222 5.55 -14.06 1.65
N TYR A 223 5.94 -14.01 2.93
CA TYR A 223 7.28 -14.39 3.34
C TYR A 223 7.50 -15.91 3.23
N ALA A 224 6.50 -16.74 3.56
CA ALA A 224 6.55 -18.19 3.34
C ALA A 224 6.72 -18.52 1.84
N GLN A 225 5.91 -17.93 0.96
CA GLN A 225 6.07 -18.07 -0.49
C GLN A 225 7.46 -17.59 -0.97
N GLY A 226 7.94 -16.48 -0.40
CA GLY A 226 9.29 -15.98 -0.65
C GLY A 226 10.38 -16.99 -0.30
N LYS A 227 10.22 -17.75 0.80
CA LYS A 227 11.15 -18.82 1.18
C LYS A 227 11.16 -19.97 0.19
N GLU A 228 10.00 -20.41 -0.27
CA GLU A 228 9.91 -21.45 -1.30
C GLU A 228 10.59 -21.00 -2.61
N HIS A 229 10.38 -19.74 -2.99
CA HIS A 229 11.05 -19.13 -4.14
C HIS A 229 12.58 -19.07 -3.98
N MET A 230 13.08 -18.68 -2.80
CA MET A 230 14.51 -18.67 -2.48
C MET A 230 15.11 -20.08 -2.59
N GLN A 231 14.47 -21.07 -1.97
CA GLN A 231 14.93 -22.46 -2.00
C GLN A 231 14.99 -22.98 -3.44
N SER A 232 13.94 -22.76 -4.21
CA SER A 232 13.89 -23.21 -5.61
C SER A 232 14.95 -22.52 -6.49
N CYS A 233 15.24 -21.23 -6.29
CA CYS A 233 16.32 -20.56 -7.02
C CYS A 233 17.69 -21.09 -6.60
N SER A 234 17.88 -21.39 -5.31
CA SER A 234 19.11 -21.99 -4.78
C SER A 234 19.35 -23.38 -5.37
N GLU A 235 18.31 -24.21 -5.48
CA GLU A 235 18.41 -25.53 -6.13
C GLU A 235 18.74 -25.42 -7.61
N LEU A 236 18.06 -24.56 -8.37
CA LEU A 236 18.38 -24.31 -9.78
C LEU A 236 19.81 -23.82 -9.97
N ALA A 237 20.29 -22.93 -9.08
CA ALA A 237 21.66 -22.43 -9.12
C ALA A 237 22.69 -23.54 -8.83
N ALA A 238 22.41 -24.42 -7.86
CA ALA A 238 23.35 -25.44 -7.41
C ALA A 238 23.40 -26.66 -8.34
N THR A 239 22.24 -27.21 -8.72
CA THR A 239 22.15 -28.50 -9.43
C THR A 239 21.45 -28.39 -10.78
N GLY A 240 20.56 -27.42 -10.96
CA GLY A 240 19.79 -27.22 -12.19
C GLY A 240 20.52 -26.46 -13.30
N ASP A 241 19.73 -25.98 -14.27
CA ASP A 241 20.19 -25.08 -15.33
C ASP A 241 20.35 -23.65 -14.77
N PRO A 242 21.57 -23.07 -14.82
CA PRO A 242 21.81 -21.72 -14.32
C PRO A 242 21.07 -20.63 -15.11
N PHE A 243 20.73 -20.85 -16.38
CA PHE A 243 19.94 -19.89 -17.16
C PHE A 243 18.49 -19.82 -16.71
N ASP A 244 17.91 -20.97 -16.35
CA ASP A 244 16.56 -21.04 -15.77
C ASP A 244 16.53 -20.35 -14.40
N CYS A 245 17.59 -20.49 -13.60
CA CYS A 245 17.75 -19.74 -12.35
C CYS A 245 17.69 -18.22 -12.59
N HIS A 246 18.49 -17.70 -13.54
CA HIS A 246 18.48 -16.28 -13.90
C HIS A 246 17.11 -15.80 -14.39
N LYS A 247 16.44 -16.59 -15.23
CA LYS A 247 15.09 -16.26 -15.70
C LYS A 247 14.10 -16.16 -14.53
N LYS A 248 14.08 -17.18 -13.66
CA LYS A 248 13.19 -17.22 -12.50
C LYS A 248 13.44 -16.05 -11.54
N ILE A 249 14.70 -15.71 -11.25
CA ILE A 249 15.03 -14.56 -10.41
C ILE A 249 14.52 -13.24 -11.02
N LYS A 250 14.58 -13.07 -12.34
CA LYS A 250 14.05 -11.87 -13.01
C LYS A 250 12.53 -11.75 -12.87
N GLU A 251 11.81 -12.88 -12.93
CA GLU A 251 10.36 -12.93 -12.74
C GLU A 251 9.94 -12.65 -11.29
N LEU A 252 10.76 -13.04 -10.31
CA LEU A 252 10.49 -12.85 -8.88
C LEU A 252 10.76 -11.43 -8.36
N ARG A 253 11.72 -10.69 -8.94
CA ARG A 253 12.08 -9.33 -8.47
C ARG A 253 10.90 -8.32 -8.53
N PRO A 254 10.04 -8.30 -9.57
CA PRO A 254 8.82 -7.50 -9.56
C PRO A 254 7.89 -7.87 -8.38
N TRP A 255 7.61 -9.17 -8.19
CA TRP A 255 6.76 -9.64 -7.10
C TRP A 255 7.30 -9.24 -5.73
N GLN A 256 8.60 -9.40 -5.47
CA GLN A 256 9.24 -9.01 -4.21
C GLN A 256 9.06 -7.51 -3.88
N ARG A 257 8.99 -6.64 -4.90
CA ARG A 257 8.81 -5.20 -4.73
C ARG A 257 7.36 -4.84 -4.37
N SER A 258 6.38 -5.51 -4.97
CA SER A 258 4.96 -5.25 -4.75
C SER A 258 4.37 -6.01 -3.55
N ALA A 259 4.98 -7.13 -3.15
CA ALA A 259 4.53 -7.93 -2.02
C ALA A 259 4.64 -7.14 -0.70
N GLU A 260 3.60 -7.29 0.15
CA GLU A 260 3.62 -6.81 1.53
C GLU A 260 4.57 -7.69 2.33
N LEU A 261 5.75 -7.13 2.64
CA LEU A 261 6.85 -7.77 3.36
C LEU A 261 7.43 -6.77 4.35
N SER A 262 7.92 -7.24 5.49
CA SER A 262 8.76 -6.38 6.34
C SER A 262 10.05 -6.03 5.60
N ARG A 263 10.70 -4.94 6.02
CA ARG A 263 11.99 -4.53 5.44
C ARG A 263 13.03 -5.65 5.56
N GLU A 264 13.08 -6.31 6.72
CA GLU A 264 14.02 -7.39 7.02
C GLU A 264 13.75 -8.62 6.15
N GLN A 265 12.49 -9.06 6.06
CA GLN A 265 12.07 -10.17 5.19
C GLN A 265 12.42 -9.90 3.73
N ARG A 266 12.16 -8.68 3.25
CA ARG A 266 12.49 -8.28 1.88
C ARG A 266 14.00 -8.31 1.64
N ASP A 267 14.80 -7.83 2.58
CA ASP A 267 16.26 -7.82 2.46
C ASP A 267 16.85 -9.23 2.55
N GLU A 268 16.29 -10.12 3.37
CA GLU A 268 16.66 -11.54 3.40
C GLU A 268 16.39 -12.21 2.05
N ILE A 269 15.18 -12.05 1.50
CA ILE A 269 14.82 -12.57 0.17
C ILE A 269 15.77 -12.03 -0.89
N ARG A 270 16.06 -10.73 -0.87
CA ARG A 270 16.99 -10.10 -1.82
C ARG A 270 18.37 -10.77 -1.77
N LYS A 271 18.95 -10.88 -0.57
CA LYS A 271 20.29 -11.45 -0.38
C LYS A 271 20.38 -12.89 -0.87
N ALA A 272 19.36 -13.70 -0.60
CA ALA A 272 19.32 -15.09 -1.05
C ALA A 272 19.21 -15.21 -2.58
N LEU A 273 18.36 -14.38 -3.21
CA LEU A 273 18.25 -14.35 -4.68
C LEU A 273 19.54 -13.84 -5.34
N ASP A 274 20.20 -12.83 -4.76
CA ASP A 274 21.49 -12.35 -5.25
C ASP A 274 22.58 -13.43 -5.10
N ALA A 275 22.62 -14.16 -3.99
CA ALA A 275 23.55 -15.29 -3.81
C ALA A 275 23.31 -16.40 -4.86
N ALA A 276 22.06 -16.79 -5.09
CA ALA A 276 21.72 -17.77 -6.13
C ALA A 276 22.10 -17.29 -7.54
N TRP A 277 21.92 -15.99 -7.81
CA TRP A 277 22.32 -15.38 -9.07
C TRP A 277 23.83 -15.48 -9.32
N GLU A 278 24.65 -15.15 -8.32
CA GLU A 278 26.11 -15.22 -8.40
C GLU A 278 26.60 -16.66 -8.62
N ILE A 279 26.01 -17.64 -7.92
CA ILE A 279 26.33 -19.07 -8.13
C ILE A 279 26.01 -19.49 -9.57
N ALA A 280 24.83 -19.15 -10.06
CA ALA A 280 24.42 -19.46 -11.43
C ALA A 280 25.33 -18.76 -12.47
N ALA A 281 25.67 -17.49 -12.24
CA ALA A 281 26.57 -16.73 -13.11
C ALA A 281 27.97 -17.34 -13.18
N ALA A 282 28.53 -17.78 -12.03
CA ALA A 282 29.82 -18.44 -11.97
C ALA A 282 29.83 -19.77 -12.75
N ARG A 283 28.74 -20.56 -12.67
CA ARG A 283 28.60 -21.80 -13.45
C ARG A 283 28.54 -21.53 -14.95
N ILE A 284 27.76 -20.53 -15.38
CA ILE A 284 27.68 -20.14 -16.79
C ILE A 284 29.07 -19.74 -17.32
N GLU A 285 29.82 -18.96 -16.55
CA GLU A 285 31.16 -18.54 -16.95
C GLU A 285 32.13 -19.72 -16.99
N GLY A 286 32.06 -20.63 -16.02
CA GLY A 286 32.82 -21.88 -16.04
C GLY A 286 32.55 -22.73 -17.28
N GLU A 287 31.28 -22.92 -17.66
CA GLU A 287 30.90 -23.63 -18.88
C GLU A 287 31.41 -22.94 -20.15
N ARG A 288 31.36 -21.61 -20.20
CA ARG A 288 31.91 -20.84 -21.33
C ARG A 288 33.42 -20.99 -21.43
N ALA A 289 34.12 -20.91 -20.31
CA ALA A 289 35.57 -21.09 -20.25
C ALA A 289 35.99 -22.49 -20.70
N GLU A 290 35.27 -23.53 -20.25
CA GLU A 290 35.54 -24.91 -20.66
C GLU A 290 35.24 -25.14 -22.15
N ARG A 291 34.10 -24.65 -22.67
CA ARG A 291 33.81 -24.70 -24.11
C ARG A 291 34.87 -24.00 -24.95
N LYS A 292 35.33 -22.83 -24.48
CA LYS A 292 36.42 -22.09 -25.13
C LYS A 292 37.71 -22.90 -25.16
N LYS A 293 38.11 -23.49 -24.03
CA LYS A 293 39.30 -24.35 -23.93
C LYS A 293 39.20 -25.58 -24.83
N GLN A 294 38.04 -26.24 -24.86
CA GLN A 294 37.81 -27.39 -25.75
C GLN A 294 37.89 -27.00 -27.22
N TYR A 295 37.34 -25.84 -27.58
CA TYR A 295 37.45 -25.28 -28.91
C TYR A 295 38.91 -24.94 -29.28
N GLU A 296 39.68 -24.33 -28.37
CA GLU A 296 41.11 -24.05 -28.56
C GLU A 296 41.91 -25.34 -28.76
N GLN A 297 41.70 -26.35 -27.92
CA GLN A 297 42.37 -27.66 -28.05
C GLN A 297 41.96 -28.40 -29.34
N TRP A 298 40.69 -28.29 -29.74
CA TRP A 298 40.24 -28.84 -31.02
C TRP A 298 40.90 -28.12 -32.19
N THR A 299 40.99 -26.79 -32.12
CA THR A 299 41.64 -25.93 -33.13
C THR A 299 43.11 -26.27 -33.25
N GLU A 300 43.85 -26.37 -32.14
CA GLU A 300 45.27 -26.73 -32.10
C GLU A 300 45.52 -28.10 -32.73
N ARG A 301 44.81 -29.14 -32.27
CA ARG A 301 44.92 -30.51 -32.83
C ARG A 301 44.62 -30.54 -34.33
N THR A 302 43.58 -29.84 -34.74
CA THR A 302 43.15 -29.81 -36.14
C THR A 302 44.15 -29.05 -37.01
N SER A 303 44.73 -27.96 -36.51
CA SER A 303 45.79 -27.20 -37.20
C SER A 303 47.09 -28.01 -37.36
N GLY A 304 47.47 -28.80 -36.34
CA GLY A 304 48.60 -29.72 -36.43
C GLY A 304 48.40 -30.80 -37.50
N LEU A 305 47.22 -31.42 -37.54
CA LEU A 305 46.88 -32.41 -38.57
C LEU A 305 46.88 -31.82 -39.98
N VAL A 306 46.40 -30.57 -40.14
CA VAL A 306 46.48 -29.86 -41.43
C VAL A 306 47.93 -29.68 -41.85
N THR A 307 48.80 -29.27 -40.93
CA THR A 307 50.24 -29.09 -41.21
C THR A 307 50.91 -30.42 -41.63
N GLU A 308 50.62 -31.52 -40.92
CA GLU A 308 51.13 -32.84 -41.29
C GLU A 308 50.65 -33.30 -42.67
N TRP A 309 49.38 -33.03 -43.01
CA TRP A 309 48.85 -33.35 -44.34
C TRP A 309 49.46 -32.47 -45.42
N GLU A 310 49.73 -31.20 -45.14
CA GLU A 310 50.46 -30.30 -46.04
C GLU A 310 51.87 -30.83 -46.31
N ASP A 311 52.60 -31.22 -45.27
CA ASP A 311 53.94 -31.83 -45.41
C ASP A 311 53.90 -33.12 -46.22
N LYS A 312 52.90 -33.97 -45.98
CA LYS A 312 52.70 -35.20 -46.77
C LYS A 312 52.40 -34.88 -48.22
N LEU A 313 51.60 -33.84 -48.47
CA LEU A 313 51.24 -33.39 -49.80
C LEU A 313 52.47 -32.88 -50.56
N VAL A 314 53.36 -32.12 -49.90
CA VAL A 314 54.67 -31.72 -50.46
C VAL A 314 55.50 -32.95 -50.83
N LYS A 315 55.67 -33.91 -49.91
CA LYS A 315 56.42 -35.15 -50.18
C LYS A 315 55.85 -35.96 -51.35
N MET A 316 54.52 -36.01 -51.49
CA MET A 316 53.86 -36.69 -52.61
C MET A 316 54.06 -35.95 -53.93
N ARG A 317 54.04 -34.62 -53.94
CA ARG A 317 54.39 -33.80 -55.11
C ARG A 317 55.85 -34.02 -55.53
N ASP A 318 56.79 -34.10 -54.60
CA ASP A 318 58.19 -34.40 -54.92
C ASP A 318 58.38 -35.82 -55.47
N PHE A 319 57.62 -36.78 -54.97
CA PHE A 319 57.62 -38.15 -55.51
C PHE A 319 57.02 -38.21 -56.92
N ARG A 320 55.94 -37.47 -57.16
CA ARG A 320 55.35 -37.27 -58.49
C ARG A 320 56.39 -36.75 -59.49
N VAL A 321 57.12 -35.67 -59.15
CA VAL A 321 58.18 -35.12 -60.01
C VAL A 321 59.27 -36.15 -60.32
N ARG A 322 59.72 -36.93 -59.33
CA ARG A 322 60.69 -38.01 -59.56
C ARG A 322 60.17 -39.11 -60.49
N LEU A 323 58.87 -39.44 -60.44
CA LEU A 323 58.27 -40.38 -61.39
C LEU A 323 58.22 -39.81 -62.80
N GLU A 324 57.88 -38.53 -62.95
CA GLU A 324 57.91 -37.83 -64.25
C GLU A 324 59.31 -37.85 -64.86
N GLU A 325 60.36 -37.59 -64.07
CA GLU A 325 61.75 -37.70 -64.53
C GLU A 325 62.12 -39.13 -64.95
N GLN A 326 61.66 -40.15 -64.22
CA GLN A 326 61.91 -41.56 -64.59
C GLN A 326 61.20 -41.93 -65.89
N ILE A 327 59.94 -41.50 -66.06
CA ILE A 327 59.17 -41.68 -67.29
C ILE A 327 59.87 -40.99 -68.46
N ALA A 328 60.39 -39.77 -68.28
CA ALA A 328 61.15 -39.05 -69.30
C ALA A 328 62.41 -39.84 -69.73
N ARG A 329 63.18 -40.38 -68.77
CA ARG A 329 64.34 -41.23 -69.08
C ARG A 329 63.96 -42.51 -69.82
N LEU A 330 62.85 -43.16 -69.42
CA LEU A 330 62.36 -44.36 -70.11
C LEU A 330 61.91 -44.04 -71.54
N ASN A 331 61.25 -42.90 -71.76
CA ASN A 331 60.92 -42.41 -73.11
C ASN A 331 62.17 -42.23 -73.98
N ASP A 332 63.25 -41.66 -73.41
CA ASP A 332 64.51 -41.53 -74.14
C ASP A 332 65.18 -42.89 -74.40
N MET A 333 65.11 -43.83 -73.46
CA MET A 333 65.62 -45.20 -73.66
C MET A 333 64.85 -45.96 -74.74
N GLU A 334 63.53 -45.85 -74.77
CA GLU A 334 62.66 -46.48 -75.77
C GLU A 334 62.94 -45.92 -77.16
N ARG A 335 63.09 -44.59 -77.29
CA ARG A 335 63.46 -43.93 -78.56
C ARG A 335 64.82 -44.37 -79.09
N ASN A 336 65.75 -44.71 -78.21
CA ASN A 336 67.11 -45.11 -78.55
C ASN A 336 67.32 -46.64 -78.55
N ALA A 337 66.25 -47.42 -78.43
CA ALA A 337 66.31 -48.88 -78.41
C ALA A 337 66.84 -49.44 -79.73
N ARG A 338 67.79 -50.39 -79.65
CA ARG A 338 68.36 -51.06 -80.84
C ARG A 338 67.50 -52.19 -81.38
N THR A 339 66.56 -52.69 -80.58
CA THR A 339 65.67 -53.80 -80.92
C THR A 339 64.25 -53.52 -80.44
N ASP A 340 63.27 -53.96 -81.21
CA ASP A 340 61.85 -53.79 -80.86
C ASP A 340 61.49 -54.51 -79.56
N GLU A 341 62.14 -55.64 -79.27
CA GLU A 341 61.92 -56.39 -78.03
C GLU A 341 62.36 -55.60 -76.79
N PHE A 342 63.50 -54.89 -76.87
CA PHE A 342 63.95 -54.00 -75.80
C PHE A 342 63.04 -52.76 -75.70
N ALA A 343 62.62 -52.19 -76.82
CA ALA A 343 61.67 -51.08 -76.84
C ALA A 343 60.35 -51.46 -76.14
N ASN A 344 59.81 -52.65 -76.42
CA ASN A 344 58.59 -53.17 -75.79
C ASN A 344 58.75 -53.38 -74.28
N GLN A 345 59.91 -53.87 -73.82
CA GLN A 345 60.18 -54.02 -72.39
C GLN A 345 60.25 -52.66 -71.67
N VAL A 346 60.91 -51.67 -72.28
CA VAL A 346 60.97 -50.30 -71.76
C VAL A 346 59.59 -49.65 -71.75
N ALA A 347 58.77 -49.89 -72.78
CA ALA A 347 57.39 -49.41 -72.83
C ALA A 347 56.54 -49.99 -71.69
N GLY A 348 56.71 -51.27 -71.35
CA GLY A 348 56.04 -51.88 -70.19
C GLY A 348 56.46 -51.26 -68.85
N TRP A 349 57.75 -50.96 -68.67
CA TRP A 349 58.21 -50.22 -67.48
C TRP A 349 57.68 -48.79 -67.44
N ARG A 350 57.56 -48.12 -68.59
CA ARG A 350 56.95 -46.78 -68.69
C ARG A 350 55.49 -46.82 -68.26
N GLU A 351 54.70 -47.75 -68.80
CA GLU A 351 53.29 -47.90 -68.46
C GLU A 351 53.09 -48.16 -66.97
N GLU A 352 53.93 -48.99 -66.35
CA GLU A 352 53.89 -49.21 -64.89
C GLU A 352 54.16 -47.92 -64.09
N LYS A 353 55.07 -47.07 -64.58
CA LYS A 353 55.37 -45.77 -63.94
C LYS A 353 54.27 -44.75 -64.16
N GLU A 354 53.66 -44.71 -65.34
CA GLU A 354 52.51 -43.86 -65.64
C GLU A 354 51.29 -44.24 -64.79
N ALA A 355 51.01 -45.53 -64.61
CA ALA A 355 49.97 -46.00 -63.71
C ALA A 355 50.23 -45.58 -62.25
N LYS A 356 51.49 -45.68 -61.79
CA LYS A 356 51.89 -45.17 -60.46
C LYS A 356 51.76 -43.66 -60.35
N LEU A 357 52.06 -42.90 -61.42
CA LEU A 357 51.90 -41.44 -61.45
C LEU A 357 50.42 -41.05 -61.29
N ALA A 358 49.52 -41.70 -62.02
CA ALA A 358 48.08 -41.47 -61.93
C ALA A 358 47.52 -41.78 -60.51
N ASP A 359 48.00 -42.86 -59.88
CA ASP A 359 47.65 -43.18 -58.48
C ASP A 359 48.13 -42.11 -57.50
N VAL A 360 49.35 -41.59 -57.68
CA VAL A 360 49.90 -40.49 -56.87
C VAL A 360 49.09 -39.20 -57.07
N ASP A 361 48.71 -38.86 -58.30
CA ASP A 361 47.90 -37.68 -58.61
C ASP A 361 46.51 -37.74 -57.96
N SER A 362 45.84 -38.90 -58.05
CA SER A 362 44.56 -39.12 -57.37
C SER A 362 44.68 -38.92 -55.86
N LYS A 363 45.73 -39.47 -55.23
CA LYS A 363 45.99 -39.29 -53.80
C LYS A 363 46.31 -37.85 -53.42
N ILE A 364 47.04 -37.10 -54.25
CA ILE A 364 47.30 -35.66 -54.03
C ILE A 364 45.99 -34.88 -54.05
N ALA A 365 45.12 -35.13 -55.03
CA ALA A 365 43.83 -34.45 -55.15
C ALA A 365 42.93 -34.72 -53.92
N GLN A 366 42.81 -35.99 -53.51
CA GLN A 366 42.04 -36.36 -52.31
C GLN A 366 42.58 -35.69 -51.03
N LEU A 367 43.91 -35.63 -50.88
CA LEU A 367 44.52 -35.01 -49.70
C LEU A 367 44.34 -33.48 -49.70
N ALA A 368 44.46 -32.82 -50.86
CA ALA A 368 44.20 -31.39 -51.02
C ALA A 368 42.76 -31.01 -50.65
N GLU A 369 41.78 -31.78 -51.15
CA GLU A 369 40.36 -31.55 -50.85
C GLU A 369 40.08 -31.72 -49.36
N LYS A 370 40.68 -32.73 -48.73
CA LYS A 370 40.56 -32.96 -47.29
C LYS A 370 41.12 -31.80 -46.47
N ILE A 371 42.29 -31.27 -46.86
CA ILE A 371 42.90 -30.09 -46.22
C ILE A 371 41.97 -28.88 -46.34
N ASP A 372 41.43 -28.59 -47.54
CA ASP A 372 40.56 -27.44 -47.76
C ASP A 372 39.26 -27.53 -46.95
N SER A 373 38.64 -28.72 -46.92
CA SER A 373 37.43 -28.99 -46.12
C SER A 373 37.66 -28.74 -44.62
N VAL A 374 38.79 -29.19 -44.07
CA VAL A 374 39.12 -28.96 -42.65
C VAL A 374 39.47 -27.51 -42.38
N LYS A 375 40.21 -26.83 -43.26
CA LYS A 375 40.50 -25.40 -43.14
C LYS A 375 39.23 -24.54 -43.17
N LYS A 376 38.23 -24.92 -43.96
CA LYS A 376 36.91 -24.25 -43.96
C LYS A 376 36.17 -24.37 -42.63
N ARG A 377 36.37 -25.47 -41.89
CA ARG A 377 35.78 -25.67 -40.55
C ARG A 377 36.50 -24.92 -39.43
N LEU A 378 37.75 -24.51 -39.66
CA LEU A 378 38.54 -23.70 -38.73
C LEU A 378 38.27 -22.20 -38.84
N LYS A 379 37.69 -21.75 -39.96
CA LYS A 379 37.19 -20.39 -40.16
C LYS A 379 35.77 -20.28 -39.63
#